data_AF-A0A4E9EWC2-F1
#
_entry.id   AF-A0A4E9EWC2-F1
#
_cell.length_a   1.000
_cell.length_b   1.000
_cell.length_c   1.000
_cell.angle_alpha   90.00
_cell.angle_beta   90.00
_cell.angle_gamma   90.00
#
_symmetry.space_group_name_H-M   'P 1'
#
loop_
_entity.id
_entity.type
_entity.pdbx_description
1 polymer ?
#
loop_
_entity_poly.entity_id
_entity_poly.type
_entity_poly.pdbx_seq_one_letter_code
_entity_poly.pdbx_strand_id
1 'polypeptide(L)'
;MSSPSVTLSSLATIDVSQEIDEKVELPPSEPISPQYVIPITPISTSPALIPSFISYGISHETNFDHNDAKYQCCYGYMHIMLAARIISIAYFCGAVFVVFLTVCSQGATLAFYSIASLAFAFAIFGTLAYGIFKEKQIFILPYIIFQITSVLCTIFIIAIFVIGSIFSNKMINALAADIGGMRINDNRITKSDMQMFGLLFVIALLILLFIQLWFMDVICRFRNFILDRENSFSLNLTSVLNNNDAFFNDLSSLHYKE
;
A
#
# COMPACT_ATOMS: atom_id res chain seq x y z
N MET A 1 -65.49 24.85 36.32
CA MET A 1 -66.19 24.97 35.03
C MET A 1 -65.57 23.96 34.08
N SER A 2 -66.43 23.17 33.46
CA SER A 2 -66.17 22.03 32.58
C SER A 2 -65.83 22.44 31.14
N SER A 3 -64.87 21.72 30.53
CA SER A 3 -64.76 21.27 29.12
C SER A 3 -64.78 22.33 27.98
N PRO A 4 -64.35 22.04 26.73
CA PRO A 4 -64.11 20.72 26.13
C PRO A 4 -62.86 20.54 25.23
N SER A 5 -62.65 19.28 24.88
CA SER A 5 -61.75 18.70 23.87
C SER A 5 -62.35 18.73 22.45
N VAL A 6 -61.51 18.94 21.43
CA VAL A 6 -61.78 18.54 20.03
C VAL A 6 -60.53 17.86 19.46
N THR A 7 -60.70 16.60 19.07
CA THR A 7 -59.72 15.71 18.44
C THR A 7 -59.89 15.79 16.93
N LEU A 8 -58.80 15.95 16.17
CA LEU A 8 -58.81 16.04 14.71
C LEU A 8 -57.92 14.93 14.12
N SER A 9 -58.51 13.73 14.01
CA SER A 9 -58.00 12.63 13.19
C SER A 9 -58.82 12.60 11.90
N SER A 10 -58.31 13.28 10.86
CA SER A 10 -58.76 13.12 9.48
C SER A 10 -57.74 13.77 8.56
N LEU A 11 -56.74 13.00 8.16
CA LEU A 11 -56.13 13.16 6.85
C LEU A 11 -55.54 11.80 6.43
N ALA A 12 -56.44 10.91 6.03
CA ALA A 12 -56.14 9.70 5.29
C ALA A 12 -56.80 9.81 3.91
N THR A 13 -56.02 9.42 2.88
CA THR A 13 -56.46 8.93 1.56
C THR A 13 -56.82 9.95 0.47
N ILE A 14 -55.85 10.18 -0.44
CA ILE A 14 -56.03 10.44 -1.89
C ILE A 14 -54.88 9.67 -2.57
N ASP A 15 -55.08 8.43 -3.03
CA ASP A 15 -55.60 7.97 -4.33
C ASP A 15 -54.69 8.19 -5.57
N VAL A 16 -54.20 7.04 -6.06
CA VAL A 16 -54.27 6.52 -7.45
C VAL A 16 -53.41 7.14 -8.57
N SER A 17 -52.48 6.28 -9.03
CA SER A 17 -52.05 5.99 -10.41
C SER A 17 -51.73 7.12 -11.39
N GLN A 18 -50.44 7.23 -11.74
CA GLN A 18 -50.05 7.57 -13.10
C GLN A 18 -48.76 6.82 -13.51
N GLU A 19 -48.97 5.82 -14.35
CA GLU A 19 -48.01 5.10 -15.17
C GLU A 19 -47.56 6.02 -16.31
N ILE A 20 -46.29 6.46 -16.33
CA ILE A 20 -45.61 6.88 -17.57
C ILE A 20 -44.16 6.40 -17.50
N ASP A 21 -43.91 5.42 -18.36
CA ASP A 21 -42.65 4.91 -18.86
C ASP A 21 -41.82 6.04 -19.50
N GLU A 22 -40.71 6.43 -18.89
CA GLU A 22 -39.61 7.09 -19.62
C GLU A 22 -38.26 6.59 -19.10
N LYS A 23 -37.78 5.58 -19.80
CA LYS A 23 -36.49 4.91 -19.66
C LYS A 23 -35.36 5.86 -20.10
N VAL A 24 -34.97 6.81 -19.25
CA VAL A 24 -33.75 7.61 -19.45
C VAL A 24 -32.56 6.89 -18.83
N GLU A 25 -31.77 6.27 -19.70
CA GLU A 25 -30.56 5.52 -19.40
C GLU A 25 -29.45 6.48 -18.94
N LEU A 26 -29.33 6.69 -17.62
CA LEU A 26 -28.22 7.44 -17.03
C LEU A 26 -26.94 6.59 -17.06
N PRO A 27 -25.80 7.12 -17.54
CA PRO A 27 -24.54 6.39 -17.62
C PRO A 27 -23.99 6.06 -16.22
N PRO A 28 -23.13 5.03 -16.11
CA PRO A 28 -22.77 4.44 -14.84
C PRO A 28 -21.98 5.45 -14.00
N SER A 29 -22.63 5.98 -12.96
CA SER A 29 -21.95 6.70 -11.91
C SER A 29 -20.91 5.80 -11.28
N GLU A 30 -19.64 6.17 -11.42
CA GLU A 30 -18.51 5.56 -10.70
C GLU A 30 -18.87 5.35 -9.23
N PRO A 31 -18.49 4.20 -8.63
CA PRO A 31 -18.87 3.88 -7.27
C PRO A 31 -18.25 4.91 -6.32
N ILE A 32 -19.11 5.78 -5.80
CA ILE A 32 -18.80 6.70 -4.71
C ILE A 32 -18.26 5.85 -3.56
N SER A 33 -16.98 6.03 -3.26
CA SER A 33 -16.33 5.40 -2.10
C SER A 33 -17.18 5.66 -0.86
N PRO A 34 -17.51 4.64 -0.04
CA PRO A 34 -18.47 4.79 1.04
C PRO A 34 -18.02 5.87 2.02
N GLN A 35 -18.75 6.98 2.02
CA GLN A 35 -18.56 8.05 2.99
C GLN A 35 -19.09 7.54 4.34
N TYR A 36 -18.17 7.22 5.24
CA TYR A 36 -18.44 6.67 6.56
C TYR A 36 -19.42 7.56 7.34
N VAL A 37 -20.61 7.04 7.66
CA VAL A 37 -21.46 7.58 8.72
C VAL A 37 -21.20 6.75 9.97
N ILE A 38 -20.51 7.36 10.94
CA ILE A 38 -20.30 6.76 12.26
C ILE A 38 -21.66 6.72 12.97
N PRO A 39 -22.12 5.55 13.48
CA PRO A 39 -23.37 5.47 14.23
C PRO A 39 -23.26 6.27 15.53
N ILE A 40 -24.09 7.31 15.68
CA ILE A 40 -24.32 7.95 16.98
C ILE A 40 -25.22 7.00 17.77
N THR A 41 -24.65 6.28 18.74
CA THR A 41 -25.38 5.43 19.67
C THR A 41 -26.36 6.28 20.48
N PRO A 42 -27.69 6.10 20.36
CA PRO A 42 -28.63 6.81 21.23
C PRO A 42 -28.53 6.25 22.64
N ILE A 43 -28.25 7.16 23.58
CA ILE A 43 -28.23 6.90 25.02
C ILE A 43 -29.67 6.82 25.51
N SER A 44 -29.98 5.76 26.26
CA SER A 44 -30.93 5.70 27.38
C SER A 44 -32.19 4.82 27.22
N THR A 45 -32.20 3.80 28.10
CA THR A 45 -33.29 3.27 28.94
C THR A 45 -34.48 2.48 28.36
N SER A 46 -34.40 1.15 28.54
CA SER A 46 -35.31 0.27 29.32
C SER A 46 -35.82 -1.00 28.60
N PRO A 47 -36.10 -2.09 29.35
CA PRO A 47 -35.72 -3.43 28.94
C PRO A 47 -36.90 -4.27 28.43
N ALA A 48 -36.68 -5.00 27.34
CA ALA A 48 -37.48 -6.15 26.97
C ALA A 48 -36.54 -7.35 26.78
N LEU A 49 -36.74 -8.38 27.60
CA LEU A 49 -36.06 -9.66 27.55
C LEU A 49 -36.22 -10.28 26.15
N ILE A 50 -35.16 -10.31 25.37
CA ILE A 50 -35.00 -11.24 24.25
C ILE A 50 -33.73 -12.04 24.57
N PRO A 51 -33.77 -13.40 24.52
CA PRO A 51 -32.69 -14.22 25.02
C PRO A 51 -31.40 -13.89 24.28
N SER A 52 -30.39 -13.50 25.03
CA SER A 52 -29.02 -13.38 24.54
C SER A 52 -28.62 -14.73 23.94
N PHE A 53 -28.64 -14.83 22.62
CA PHE A 53 -27.95 -15.89 21.92
C PHE A 53 -26.50 -15.83 22.42
N ILE A 54 -26.10 -16.89 23.10
CA ILE A 54 -24.74 -17.06 23.61
C ILE A 54 -23.86 -17.06 22.37
N SER A 55 -23.27 -15.91 22.06
CA SER A 55 -22.20 -15.80 21.08
C SER A 55 -21.06 -16.63 21.63
N TYR A 56 -20.98 -17.88 21.20
CA TYR A 56 -19.85 -18.75 21.41
C TYR A 56 -18.61 -17.95 21.04
N GLY A 57 -17.80 -17.64 22.05
CA GLY A 57 -16.50 -17.03 21.85
C GLY A 57 -15.64 -18.00 21.05
N ILE A 58 -15.51 -17.77 19.75
CA ILE A 58 -14.53 -18.43 18.91
C ILE A 58 -14.05 -17.40 17.90
N SER A 59 -12.73 -17.19 17.92
CA SER A 59 -11.94 -16.20 17.18
C SER A 59 -12.14 -14.76 17.64
N HIS A 60 -11.04 -14.18 18.10
CA HIS A 60 -10.76 -12.75 18.00
C HIS A 60 -11.25 -12.30 16.61
N GLU A 61 -12.45 -11.72 16.49
CA GLU A 61 -12.78 -10.91 15.34
C GLU A 61 -11.76 -9.79 15.36
N THR A 62 -10.69 -9.95 14.58
CA THR A 62 -9.81 -8.83 14.28
C THR A 62 -10.62 -7.93 13.38
N ASN A 63 -11.52 -7.15 13.97
CA ASN A 63 -12.18 -6.04 13.30
C ASN A 63 -11.05 -5.20 12.72
N PHE A 64 -11.03 -5.09 11.40
CA PHE A 64 -9.98 -4.37 10.70
C PHE A 64 -10.11 -2.89 11.06
N ASP A 65 -9.23 -2.42 11.92
CA ASP A 65 -9.09 -1.00 12.21
C ASP A 65 -8.11 -0.37 11.22
N HIS A 66 -8.64 0.52 10.37
CA HIS A 66 -7.86 1.26 9.40
C HIS A 66 -6.78 2.13 10.06
N ASN A 67 -7.03 2.64 11.27
CA ASN A 67 -6.16 3.57 11.97
C ASN A 67 -5.26 2.89 13.01
N ASP A 68 -5.22 1.56 13.03
CA ASP A 68 -4.35 0.80 13.95
C ASP A 68 -2.90 1.29 13.85
N ALA A 69 -2.26 1.46 15.02
CA ALA A 69 -0.88 1.88 15.14
C ALA A 69 0.09 1.00 14.32
N LYS A 70 -0.24 -0.27 14.07
CA LYS A 70 0.58 -1.17 13.22
C LYS A 70 0.69 -0.68 11.77
N TYR A 71 -0.27 0.11 11.28
CA TYR A 71 -0.29 0.69 9.93
C TYR A 71 0.23 2.12 9.89
N GLN A 72 0.84 2.59 10.96
CA GLN A 72 1.51 3.89 10.98
C GLN A 72 3.02 3.70 10.82
N CYS A 73 3.64 4.60 10.06
CA CYS A 73 5.08 4.70 9.83
C CYS A 73 5.61 6.00 10.43
N CYS A 74 6.93 6.10 10.60
CA CYS A 74 7.62 7.26 11.16
C CYS A 74 7.03 7.69 12.51
N TYR A 75 7.06 6.83 13.53
CA TYR A 75 6.58 7.13 14.89
C TYR A 75 5.09 7.57 14.97
N GLY A 76 4.25 7.07 14.07
CA GLY A 76 2.82 7.38 14.08
C GLY A 76 2.40 8.54 13.18
N TYR A 77 3.35 9.27 12.58
CA TYR A 77 3.04 10.49 11.82
C TYR A 77 2.41 10.22 10.45
N MET A 78 2.69 9.09 9.82
CA MET A 78 2.22 8.81 8.46
C MET A 78 1.52 7.47 8.38
N HIS A 79 0.28 7.46 7.88
CA HIS A 79 -0.40 6.21 7.53
C HIS A 79 0.34 5.49 6.38
N ILE A 80 0.35 4.15 6.43
CA ILE A 80 1.13 3.32 5.50
C ILE A 80 0.77 3.54 4.04
N MET A 81 -0.51 3.82 3.74
CA MET A 81 -0.97 4.16 2.38
C MET A 81 -0.26 5.40 1.83
N LEU A 82 -0.12 6.45 2.65
CA LEU A 82 0.51 7.69 2.24
C LEU A 82 2.02 7.48 2.03
N ALA A 83 2.67 6.78 2.96
CA ALA A 83 4.09 6.45 2.86
C ALA A 83 4.39 5.65 1.58
N ALA A 84 3.58 4.63 1.26
CA ALA A 84 3.74 3.83 0.05
C ALA A 84 3.60 4.68 -1.23
N ARG A 85 2.62 5.61 -1.28
CA ARG A 85 2.44 6.52 -2.42
C ARG A 85 3.64 7.44 -2.61
N ILE A 86 4.17 8.01 -1.53
CA ILE A 86 5.37 8.87 -1.57
C ILE A 86 6.58 8.08 -2.09
N ILE A 87 6.80 6.87 -1.57
CA ILE A 87 7.90 6.00 -2.00
C ILE A 87 7.78 5.65 -3.49
N SER A 88 6.57 5.33 -3.96
CA SER A 88 6.34 5.01 -5.37
C SER A 88 6.68 6.17 -6.30
N ILE A 89 6.26 7.39 -5.95
CA ILE A 89 6.58 8.60 -6.71
C ILE A 89 8.09 8.88 -6.64
N ALA A 90 8.71 8.72 -5.46
CA ALA A 90 10.13 8.93 -5.27
C ALA A 90 10.98 7.96 -6.12
N TYR A 91 10.60 6.68 -6.20
CA TYR A 91 11.25 5.71 -7.09
C TYR A 91 11.15 6.10 -8.56
N PHE A 92 9.97 6.56 -8.98
CA PHE A 92 9.75 6.97 -10.35
C PHE A 92 10.60 8.20 -10.72
N CYS A 93 10.57 9.25 -9.88
CA CYS A 93 11.41 10.43 -10.05
C CYS A 93 12.90 10.08 -9.99
N GLY A 94 13.30 9.19 -9.07
CA GLY A 94 14.66 8.72 -8.93
C GLY A 94 15.16 7.97 -10.16
N ALA A 95 14.34 7.10 -10.75
CA ALA A 95 14.69 6.37 -11.96
C ALA A 95 14.93 7.32 -13.15
N VAL A 96 14.04 8.28 -13.35
CA VAL A 96 14.19 9.31 -14.40
C VAL A 96 15.44 10.15 -14.15
N PHE A 97 15.68 10.56 -12.90
CA PHE A 97 16.83 11.37 -12.53
C PHE A 97 18.17 10.63 -12.76
N VAL A 98 18.26 9.35 -12.37
CA VAL A 98 19.46 8.54 -12.60
C VAL A 98 19.77 8.40 -14.09
N VAL A 99 18.76 8.13 -14.91
CA VAL A 99 18.95 8.02 -16.37
C VAL A 99 19.37 9.35 -16.98
N PHE A 100 18.77 10.46 -16.53
CA PHE A 100 19.19 11.80 -16.95
C PHE A 100 20.67 12.06 -16.61
N LEU A 101 21.09 11.76 -15.38
CA LEU A 101 22.50 11.90 -14.98
C LEU A 101 23.44 11.02 -15.80
N THR A 102 23.05 9.77 -16.09
CA THR A 102 23.83 8.86 -16.93
C THR A 102 23.99 9.41 -18.35
N VAL A 103 22.91 9.89 -18.97
CA VAL A 103 22.95 10.46 -20.32
C VAL A 103 23.80 11.74 -20.37
N CYS A 104 23.75 12.57 -19.33
CA CYS A 104 24.53 13.81 -19.27
C CYS A 104 26.02 13.60 -18.94
N SER A 105 26.38 12.53 -18.23
CA SER A 105 27.75 12.31 -17.74
C SER A 105 28.59 11.35 -18.57
N GLN A 106 27.96 10.45 -19.35
CA GLN A 106 28.63 9.29 -19.93
C GLN A 106 28.48 9.19 -21.46
N GLY A 107 29.29 8.32 -22.08
CA GLY A 107 29.35 8.15 -23.54
C GLY A 107 28.09 7.49 -24.15
N ALA A 108 27.93 7.64 -25.48
CA ALA A 108 26.73 7.20 -26.22
C ALA A 108 26.34 5.72 -25.99
N THR A 109 27.31 4.81 -25.86
CA THR A 109 27.04 3.39 -25.58
C THR A 109 26.30 3.21 -24.25
N LEU A 110 26.71 3.94 -23.23
CA LEU A 110 26.09 3.87 -21.90
C LEU A 110 24.71 4.54 -21.89
N ALA A 111 24.49 5.54 -22.76
CA ALA A 111 23.16 6.10 -22.99
C ALA A 111 22.17 5.04 -23.53
N PHE A 112 22.58 4.17 -24.47
CA PHE A 112 21.73 3.07 -24.96
C PHE A 112 21.40 2.05 -23.87
N TYR A 113 22.36 1.69 -23.00
CA TYR A 113 22.05 0.84 -21.85
C TYR A 113 21.11 1.53 -20.86
N SER A 114 21.22 2.85 -20.69
CA SER A 114 20.37 3.62 -19.79
C SER A 114 18.91 3.73 -20.25
N ILE A 115 18.64 3.78 -21.56
CA ILE A 115 17.25 3.79 -22.05
C ILE A 115 16.59 2.42 -21.89
N ALA A 116 17.33 1.34 -22.11
CA ALA A 116 16.83 -0.02 -21.86
C ALA A 116 16.55 -0.25 -20.37
N SER A 117 17.46 0.19 -19.49
CA SER A 117 17.24 0.12 -18.04
C SER A 117 16.08 1.01 -17.58
N LEU A 118 15.86 2.17 -18.24
CA LEU A 118 14.69 3.01 -18.00
C LEU A 118 13.40 2.24 -18.30
N ALA A 119 13.29 1.61 -19.48
CA ALA A 119 12.11 0.84 -19.86
C ALA A 119 11.81 -0.29 -18.85
N PHE A 120 12.86 -1.00 -18.39
CA PHE A 120 12.72 -2.01 -17.35
C PHE A 120 12.28 -1.41 -16.01
N ALA A 121 12.87 -0.29 -15.59
CA ALA A 121 12.48 0.42 -14.38
C ALA A 121 11.01 0.91 -14.44
N PHE A 122 10.55 1.38 -15.59
CA PHE A 122 9.14 1.74 -15.81
C PHE A 122 8.21 0.53 -15.66
N ALA A 123 8.61 -0.66 -16.09
CA ALA A 123 7.80 -1.86 -15.88
C ALA A 123 7.69 -2.21 -14.38
N ILE A 124 8.80 -2.22 -13.65
CA ILE A 124 8.81 -2.59 -12.22
C ILE A 124 8.17 -1.51 -11.35
N PHE A 125 8.56 -0.25 -11.52
CA PHE A 125 8.00 0.85 -10.74
C PHE A 125 6.59 1.26 -11.20
N GLY A 126 6.25 1.08 -12.47
CA GLY A 126 4.90 1.28 -12.97
C GLY A 126 3.91 0.25 -12.44
N THR A 127 4.31 -1.03 -12.38
CA THR A 127 3.48 -2.06 -11.73
C THR A 127 3.33 -1.81 -10.23
N LEU A 128 4.40 -1.39 -9.54
CA LEU A 128 4.32 -0.94 -8.15
C LEU A 128 3.35 0.23 -7.97
N ALA A 129 3.50 1.29 -8.75
CA ALA A 129 2.64 2.47 -8.69
C ALA A 129 1.18 2.10 -8.93
N TYR A 130 0.91 1.33 -9.98
CA TYR A 130 -0.42 0.82 -10.27
C TYR A 130 -0.98 -0.01 -9.09
N GLY A 131 -0.18 -0.92 -8.53
CA GLY A 131 -0.55 -1.73 -7.38
C GLY A 131 -0.87 -0.91 -6.13
N ILE A 132 -0.15 0.18 -5.88
CA ILE A 132 -0.39 1.08 -4.74
C ILE A 132 -1.62 1.96 -4.95
N PHE A 133 -1.75 2.58 -6.12
CA PHE A 133 -2.88 3.49 -6.39
C PHE A 133 -4.22 2.77 -6.57
N LYS A 134 -4.21 1.55 -7.15
CA LYS A 134 -5.41 0.71 -7.25
C LYS A 134 -5.58 -0.25 -6.07
N GLU A 135 -4.65 -0.23 -5.12
CA GLU A 135 -4.65 -1.10 -3.93
C GLU A 135 -4.79 -2.58 -4.29
N LYS A 136 -4.05 -3.03 -5.32
CA LYS A 136 -4.04 -4.41 -5.81
C LYS A 136 -2.70 -5.08 -5.52
N GLN A 137 -2.70 -6.05 -4.62
CA GLN A 137 -1.48 -6.71 -4.13
C GLN A 137 -0.69 -7.46 -5.20
N ILE A 138 -1.39 -8.06 -6.18
CA ILE A 138 -0.75 -8.88 -7.21
C ILE A 138 0.26 -8.08 -8.04
N PHE A 139 0.05 -6.78 -8.21
CA PHE A 139 0.95 -5.88 -8.94
C PHE A 139 2.13 -5.37 -8.10
N ILE A 140 2.10 -5.57 -6.78
CA ILE A 140 3.19 -5.21 -5.86
C ILE A 140 4.25 -6.31 -5.81
N LEU A 141 3.85 -7.56 -6.09
CA LEU A 141 4.71 -8.75 -6.00
C LEU A 141 5.97 -8.68 -6.89
N PRO A 142 5.92 -8.25 -8.17
CA PRO A 142 7.10 -8.15 -9.02
C PRO A 142 8.17 -7.23 -8.43
N TYR A 143 7.74 -6.10 -7.85
CA TYR A 143 8.64 -5.18 -7.16
C TYR A 143 9.29 -5.83 -5.93
N ILE A 144 8.54 -6.54 -5.08
CA ILE A 144 9.10 -7.19 -3.88
C ILE A 144 10.16 -8.22 -4.27
N ILE A 145 9.88 -9.06 -5.27
CA ILE A 145 10.84 -10.07 -5.76
C ILE A 145 12.12 -9.37 -6.25
N PHE A 146 11.97 -8.35 -7.11
CA PHE A 146 13.11 -7.62 -7.65
C PHE A 146 13.88 -6.85 -6.57
N GLN A 147 13.20 -6.29 -5.58
CA GLN A 147 13.80 -5.56 -4.47
C GLN A 147 14.62 -6.50 -3.57
N ILE A 148 14.11 -7.71 -3.27
CA ILE A 148 14.87 -8.73 -2.53
C ILE A 148 16.14 -9.10 -3.30
N THR A 149 16.02 -9.37 -4.60
CA THR A 149 17.19 -9.64 -5.46
C THR A 149 18.17 -8.46 -5.45
N SER A 150 17.69 -7.22 -5.56
CA SER A 150 18.50 -6.00 -5.52
C SER A 150 19.25 -5.83 -4.19
N VAL A 151 18.60 -6.12 -3.06
CA VAL A 151 19.24 -6.08 -1.73
C VAL A 151 20.37 -7.10 -1.65
N LEU A 152 20.13 -8.34 -2.10
CA LEU A 152 21.17 -9.37 -2.14
C LEU A 152 22.35 -8.95 -3.03
N CYS A 153 22.08 -8.43 -4.23
CA CYS A 153 23.10 -7.91 -5.12
C CYS A 153 23.90 -6.76 -4.47
N THR A 154 23.24 -5.85 -3.76
CA THR A 154 23.90 -4.72 -3.08
C THR A 154 24.85 -5.23 -1.98
N ILE A 155 24.42 -6.22 -1.19
CA ILE A 155 25.27 -6.87 -0.17
C ILE A 155 26.49 -7.52 -0.82
N PHE A 156 26.31 -8.25 -1.93
CA PHE A 156 27.43 -8.85 -2.67
C PHE A 156 28.39 -7.81 -3.23
N ILE A 157 27.88 -6.71 -3.80
CA ILE A 157 28.71 -5.60 -4.31
C ILE A 157 29.54 -5.00 -3.18
N ILE A 158 28.94 -4.74 -2.02
CA ILE A 158 29.67 -4.24 -0.84
C ILE A 158 30.75 -5.23 -0.42
N ALA A 159 30.43 -6.53 -0.32
CA ALA A 159 31.40 -7.55 0.08
C ALA A 159 32.57 -7.66 -0.91
N ILE A 160 32.29 -7.72 -2.21
CA ILE A 160 33.32 -7.76 -3.27
C ILE A 160 34.16 -6.49 -3.22
N PHE A 161 33.53 -5.32 -3.04
CA PHE A 161 34.24 -4.05 -2.96
C PHE A 161 35.14 -3.95 -1.73
N VAL A 162 34.70 -4.41 -0.56
CA VAL A 162 35.53 -4.40 0.65
C VAL A 162 36.70 -5.36 0.50
N ILE A 163 36.44 -6.60 0.08
CA ILE A 163 37.49 -7.62 -0.12
C ILE A 163 38.50 -7.16 -1.18
N GLY A 164 38.04 -6.70 -2.34
CA GLY A 164 38.92 -6.23 -3.41
C GLY A 164 39.73 -4.99 -3.01
N SER A 165 39.16 -4.08 -2.21
CA SER A 165 39.85 -2.87 -1.73
C SER A 165 40.96 -3.21 -0.73
N ILE A 166 40.80 -4.28 0.05
CA ILE A 166 41.85 -4.79 0.95
C ILE A 166 43.03 -5.36 0.16
N PHE A 167 42.77 -6.11 -0.91
CA PHE A 167 43.82 -6.78 -1.69
C PHE A 167 44.49 -5.85 -2.73
N SER A 168 43.78 -4.88 -3.29
CA SER A 168 44.34 -4.02 -4.34
C SER A 168 43.68 -2.65 -4.45
N ASN A 169 44.51 -1.59 -4.44
CA ASN A 169 44.07 -0.23 -4.77
C ASN A 169 43.58 -0.10 -6.24
N LYS A 170 43.87 -1.07 -7.11
CA LYS A 170 43.44 -1.03 -8.52
C LYS A 170 41.93 -0.95 -8.66
N MET A 171 41.17 -1.58 -7.77
CA MET A 171 39.71 -1.58 -7.84
C MET A 171 39.12 -0.22 -7.44
N ILE A 172 39.66 0.40 -6.38
CA ILE A 172 39.30 1.77 -5.99
C ILE A 172 39.63 2.74 -7.13
N ASN A 173 40.81 2.58 -7.73
CA ASN A 173 41.28 3.38 -8.85
C ASN A 173 40.39 3.25 -10.10
N ALA A 174 39.99 2.02 -10.45
CA ALA A 174 39.07 1.78 -11.56
C ALA A 174 37.71 2.43 -11.29
N LEU A 175 37.18 2.25 -10.08
CA LEU A 175 35.91 2.86 -9.68
C LEU A 175 35.95 4.39 -9.70
N ALA A 176 37.04 4.98 -9.21
CA ALA A 176 37.28 6.42 -9.22
C ALA A 176 37.32 6.98 -10.65
N ALA A 177 37.90 6.23 -11.59
CA ALA A 177 37.90 6.57 -13.00
C ALA A 177 36.48 6.43 -13.62
N ASP A 178 35.75 5.37 -13.28
CA ASP A 178 34.43 5.08 -13.85
C ASP A 178 33.34 6.03 -13.34
N ILE A 179 33.35 6.37 -12.04
CA ILE A 179 32.34 7.25 -11.42
C ILE A 179 32.76 8.72 -11.52
N GLY A 180 34.01 9.03 -11.20
CA GLY A 180 34.49 10.41 -11.10
C GLY A 180 35.08 10.97 -12.38
N GLY A 181 35.30 10.15 -13.42
CA GLY A 181 36.06 10.55 -14.61
C GLY A 181 37.53 10.89 -14.32
N MET A 182 38.03 10.56 -13.11
CA MET A 182 39.38 10.94 -12.67
C MET A 182 40.43 10.05 -13.36
N ARG A 183 41.24 10.63 -14.25
CA ARG A 183 42.42 9.94 -14.80
C ARG A 183 43.57 10.09 -13.81
N ILE A 184 43.99 8.98 -13.20
CA ILE A 184 45.01 8.91 -12.12
C ILE A 184 46.43 9.31 -12.58
N ASN A 185 46.60 9.74 -13.83
CA ASN A 185 47.88 10.32 -14.26
C ASN A 185 48.16 11.69 -13.63
N ASP A 186 47.19 12.28 -12.92
CA ASP A 186 47.44 13.45 -12.09
C ASP A 186 48.24 13.04 -10.86
N ASN A 187 49.55 13.32 -10.88
CA ASN A 187 50.50 13.17 -9.76
C ASN A 187 50.08 13.89 -8.46
N ARG A 188 48.89 14.50 -8.41
CA ARG A 188 48.31 15.20 -7.25
C ARG A 188 47.44 14.31 -6.37
N ILE A 189 46.97 13.16 -6.86
CA ILE A 189 46.10 12.29 -6.05
C ILE A 189 46.95 11.56 -5.01
N THR A 190 46.75 11.89 -3.74
CA THR A 190 47.45 11.23 -2.65
C THR A 190 46.82 9.87 -2.35
N LYS A 191 47.61 8.96 -1.76
CA LYS A 191 47.11 7.67 -1.28
C LYS A 191 45.94 7.84 -0.29
N SER A 192 45.97 8.90 0.52
CA SER A 192 44.89 9.26 1.45
C SER A 192 43.60 9.64 0.73
N ASP A 193 43.66 10.38 -0.38
CA ASP A 193 42.46 10.79 -1.12
C ASP A 193 41.71 9.59 -1.68
N MET A 194 42.44 8.62 -2.22
CA MET A 194 41.85 7.37 -2.73
C MET A 194 41.22 6.53 -1.62
N GLN A 195 41.86 6.47 -0.44
CA GLN A 195 41.28 5.78 0.72
C GLN A 195 40.01 6.47 1.21
N MET A 196 39.99 7.81 1.25
CA MET A 196 38.80 8.59 1.61
C MET A 196 37.67 8.39 0.60
N PHE A 197 37.96 8.37 -0.70
CA PHE A 197 36.98 8.05 -1.73
C PHE A 197 36.38 6.66 -1.53
N GLY A 198 37.22 5.64 -1.33
CA GLY A 198 36.76 4.28 -1.06
C GLY A 198 35.88 4.16 0.19
N LEU A 199 36.26 4.84 1.27
CA LEU A 199 35.47 4.87 2.51
C LEU A 199 34.11 5.55 2.31
N LEU A 200 34.09 6.73 1.68
CA LEU A 200 32.85 7.45 1.36
C LEU A 200 31.94 6.62 0.46
N PHE A 201 32.51 5.90 -0.50
CA PHE A 201 31.76 5.01 -1.37
C PHE A 201 31.09 3.86 -0.60
N VAL A 202 31.81 3.20 0.33
CA VAL A 202 31.22 2.16 1.19
C VAL A 202 30.12 2.73 2.08
N ILE A 203 30.33 3.89 2.69
CA ILE A 203 29.32 4.56 3.51
C ILE A 203 28.07 4.87 2.66
N ALA A 204 28.24 5.37 1.44
CA ALA A 204 27.13 5.63 0.53
C ALA A 204 26.37 4.33 0.19
N LEU A 205 27.06 3.22 -0.08
CA LEU A 205 26.41 1.93 -0.33
C LEU A 205 25.65 1.41 0.90
N LEU A 206 26.17 1.60 2.12
CA LEU A 206 25.48 1.22 3.35
C LEU A 206 24.22 2.05 3.59
N ILE A 207 24.28 3.36 3.33
CA ILE A 207 23.11 4.23 3.39
C ILE A 207 22.07 3.81 2.35
N LEU A 208 22.49 3.52 1.13
CA LEU A 208 21.61 3.01 0.07
C LEU A 208 20.97 1.67 0.47
N LEU A 209 21.73 0.75 1.05
CA LEU A 209 21.21 -0.52 1.55
C LEU A 209 20.16 -0.30 2.65
N PHE A 210 20.43 0.61 3.59
CA PHE A 210 19.47 0.97 4.63
C PHE A 210 18.17 1.54 4.05
N ILE A 211 18.28 2.47 3.09
CA ILE A 211 17.12 3.04 2.38
C ILE A 211 16.34 1.95 1.65
N GLN A 212 17.03 1.03 0.95
CA GLN A 212 16.40 -0.09 0.24
C GLN A 212 15.62 -1.00 1.18
N LEU A 213 16.20 -1.34 2.34
CA LEU A 213 15.55 -2.16 3.37
C LEU A 213 14.35 -1.44 3.98
N TRP A 214 14.48 -0.14 4.25
CA TRP A 214 13.39 0.67 4.79
C TRP A 214 12.22 0.79 3.81
N PHE A 215 12.49 1.09 2.54
CA PHE A 215 11.46 1.12 1.49
C PHE A 215 10.79 -0.25 1.31
N MET A 216 11.57 -1.34 1.35
CA MET A 216 11.03 -2.69 1.32
C MET A 216 10.08 -2.95 2.50
N ASP A 217 10.46 -2.60 3.73
CA ASP A 217 9.61 -2.75 4.92
C ASP A 217 8.29 -2.00 4.75
N VAL A 218 8.33 -0.74 4.31
CA VAL A 218 7.11 0.07 4.09
C VAL A 218 6.20 -0.57 3.05
N ILE A 219 6.73 -1.02 1.92
CA ILE A 219 5.91 -1.66 0.88
C ILE A 219 5.37 -3.02 1.33
N CYS A 220 6.14 -3.81 2.09
CA CYS A 220 5.68 -5.06 2.68
C CYS A 220 4.55 -4.84 3.70
N ARG A 221 4.68 -3.83 4.57
CA ARG A 221 3.60 -3.44 5.50
C ARG A 221 2.36 -2.96 4.77
N PHE A 222 2.52 -2.20 3.68
CA PHE A 222 1.41 -1.80 2.83
C PHE A 222 0.70 -3.01 2.20
N ARG A 223 1.46 -4.00 1.72
CA ARG A 223 0.88 -5.25 1.23
C ARG A 223 0.08 -5.98 2.32
N ASN A 224 0.63 -6.10 3.53
CA ASN A 224 -0.05 -6.72 4.66
C ASN A 224 -1.31 -5.95 5.07
N PHE A 225 -1.27 -4.62 5.02
CA PHE A 225 -2.44 -3.78 5.23
C PHE A 225 -3.58 -4.10 4.24
N ILE A 226 -3.28 -4.25 2.95
CA ILE A 226 -4.31 -4.64 1.97
C ILE A 226 -4.81 -6.06 2.24
N LEU A 227 -3.93 -7.00 2.61
CA LEU A 227 -4.30 -8.38 2.94
C LEU A 227 -5.26 -8.45 4.12
N ASP A 228 -4.92 -7.79 5.22
CA ASP A 228 -5.75 -7.77 6.43
C ASP A 228 -7.13 -7.19 6.11
N ARG A 229 -7.18 -6.12 5.30
CA ARG A 229 -8.44 -5.53 4.84
C ARG A 229 -9.27 -6.51 4.01
N GLU A 230 -8.68 -7.13 3.00
CA GLU A 230 -9.37 -8.09 2.13
C GLU A 230 -9.88 -9.31 2.91
N ASN A 231 -9.09 -9.82 3.85
CA ASN A 231 -9.47 -10.92 4.73
C ASN A 231 -10.61 -10.54 5.68
N SER A 232 -10.63 -9.30 6.19
CA SER A 232 -11.73 -8.84 7.04
C SER A 232 -13.07 -8.75 6.28
N PHE A 233 -13.02 -8.36 5.00
CA PHE A 233 -14.22 -8.31 4.16
C PHE A 233 -14.75 -9.70 3.79
N SER A 234 -13.86 -10.65 3.47
CA SER A 234 -14.27 -12.02 3.14
C SER A 234 -14.89 -12.75 4.34
N LEU A 235 -14.35 -12.54 5.54
CA LEU A 235 -14.92 -13.09 6.77
C LEU A 235 -16.29 -12.48 7.10
N ASN A 236 -16.44 -11.17 6.97
CA ASN A 236 -17.73 -10.49 7.22
C ASN A 236 -18.81 -10.93 6.21
N LEU A 237 -18.45 -11.16 4.94
CA LEU A 237 -19.40 -11.69 3.96
C LEU A 237 -19.80 -13.14 4.27
N THR A 238 -18.84 -13.96 4.69
CA THR A 238 -19.10 -15.36 5.06
C THR A 238 -19.98 -15.47 6.31
N SER A 239 -19.78 -14.60 7.31
CA SER A 239 -20.63 -14.57 8.51
C SER A 239 -22.06 -14.13 8.19
N VAL A 240 -22.24 -13.11 7.34
CA VAL A 240 -23.57 -12.67 6.87
C VAL A 240 -24.29 -13.78 6.10
N LEU A 241 -23.58 -14.48 5.19
CA LEU A 241 -24.14 -15.60 4.44
C LEU A 241 -24.58 -16.74 5.37
N ASN A 242 -23.72 -17.16 6.29
CA ASN A 242 -24.03 -18.22 7.25
C ASN A 242 -25.21 -17.86 8.18
N ASN A 243 -25.30 -16.59 8.60
CA ASN A 243 -26.42 -16.12 9.42
C ASN A 243 -27.74 -16.13 8.65
N ASN A 244 -27.72 -15.77 7.37
CA ASN A 244 -28.90 -15.83 6.51
C ASN A 244 -29.35 -17.30 6.29
N ASP A 245 -28.42 -18.21 6.03
CA ASP A 245 -28.73 -19.64 5.88
C ASP A 245 -29.33 -20.23 7.17
N ALA A 246 -28.79 -19.86 8.33
CA ALA A 246 -29.35 -20.25 9.63
C ALA A 246 -30.78 -19.70 9.82
N PHE A 247 -31.02 -18.44 9.44
CA PHE A 247 -32.36 -17.83 9.48
C PHE A 247 -33.36 -18.54 8.55
N PHE A 248 -32.97 -18.86 7.31
CA PHE A 248 -33.83 -19.58 6.37
C PHE A 248 -34.12 -21.02 6.84
N ASN A 249 -33.13 -21.70 7.44
CA ASN A 249 -33.32 -23.02 8.02
C ASN A 249 -34.31 -22.97 9.20
N ASP A 250 -34.19 -21.98 10.08
CA ASP A 250 -35.11 -21.82 11.22
C ASP A 250 -36.55 -21.51 10.74
N LEU A 251 -36.69 -20.65 9.73
CA LEU A 251 -37.97 -20.33 9.10
C LEU A 251 -38.62 -21.56 8.45
N SER A 252 -37.84 -22.41 7.76
CA SER A 252 -38.36 -23.64 7.17
C SER A 252 -38.83 -24.66 8.22
N SER A 253 -38.17 -24.68 9.39
CA SER A 253 -38.53 -25.57 10.50
C SER A 253 -39.85 -25.19 11.17
N LEU A 254 -40.20 -23.90 11.16
CA LEU A 254 -41.48 -23.41 11.66
C LEU A 254 -42.65 -23.79 10.74
N HIS A 255 -42.43 -23.85 9.41
CA HIS A 255 -43.49 -24.16 8.45
C HIS A 255 -43.91 -25.64 8.44
N TYR A 256 -43.06 -26.56 8.91
CA TYR A 256 -43.38 -28.00 8.99
C TYR A 256 -44.08 -28.42 10.30
N LYS A 257 -44.34 -27.49 11.23
CA LYS A 257 -44.92 -27.77 12.54
C LYS A 257 -46.44 -27.57 12.64
N GLU A 258 -47.12 -27.33 11.52
CA GLU A 258 -48.59 -27.36 11.38
C GLU A 258 -49.05 -28.66 10.69
#